data_AF-A0AA36NAZ7-F1
#
_entry.id   AF-A0AA36NAZ7-F1
#
_cell.length_a   1.000
_cell.length_b   1.000
_cell.length_c   1.000
_cell.angle_alpha   90.00
_cell.angle_beta   90.00
_cell.angle_gamma   90.00
#
_symmetry.space_group_name_H-M   'P 1'
#
loop_
_entity.id
_entity.type
_entity.pdbx_description
1 polymer ?
#
loop_
_entity_poly.entity_id
_entity_poly.type
_entity_poly.pdbx_seq_one_letter_code
_entity_poly.pdbx_strand_id
1 'polypeptide(L)'
;MLAWPAQAARPYLATWPEGRSASSRTAGFREGAAALATSALVQRLHTLRRRRLKRSAFLVRAWAQPPRRVFASREVEMDGVQVVGYDLDYTLVHYRLKAWEGKVYAQCKEILRKQGFDVEGLNFDPELVIRGLVIDSKLGNIVKVDRYGYVRK
;
A
#
# COMPACT_ATOMS: atom_id res chain seq x y z
N MET A 1 6.07 22.34 -33.53
CA MET A 1 5.81 23.38 -32.50
C MET A 1 4.32 23.34 -32.20
N LEU A 2 3.90 22.56 -31.19
CA LEU A 2 2.51 22.51 -30.72
C LEU A 2 2.57 22.56 -29.20
N ALA A 3 2.15 23.69 -28.64
CA ALA A 3 2.12 23.96 -27.22
C ALA A 3 0.85 23.35 -26.60
N TRP A 4 1.01 22.59 -25.53
CA TRP A 4 -0.10 22.14 -24.67
C TRP A 4 -0.21 23.12 -23.49
N PRO A 5 -1.41 23.67 -23.17
CA PRO A 5 -1.55 24.66 -22.12
C PRO A 5 -1.41 23.99 -20.74
N ALA A 6 -0.54 24.56 -19.91
CA ALA A 6 -0.38 24.21 -18.51
C ALA A 6 -1.62 24.63 -17.72
N GLN A 7 -2.54 23.71 -17.49
CA GLN A 7 -3.57 23.89 -16.47
C GLN A 7 -3.10 23.30 -15.16
N ALA A 8 -2.89 24.21 -14.21
CA ALA A 8 -2.46 23.99 -12.85
C ALA A 8 -3.28 22.89 -12.16
N ALA A 9 -2.60 21.85 -11.71
CA ALA A 9 -3.16 20.83 -10.84
C ALA A 9 -3.46 21.46 -9.46
N ARG A 10 -4.73 21.77 -9.22
CA ARG A 10 -5.23 22.06 -7.86
C ARG A 10 -5.27 20.73 -7.07
N PRO A 11 -4.70 20.65 -5.86
CA PRO A 11 -4.91 19.49 -4.99
C PRO A 11 -6.33 19.52 -4.43
N TYR A 12 -7.08 18.45 -4.71
CA TYR A 12 -8.41 18.22 -4.17
C TYR A 12 -8.28 17.84 -2.69
N LEU A 13 -8.45 18.81 -1.79
CA LEU A 13 -8.63 18.57 -0.36
C LEU A 13 -10.08 18.13 -0.13
N ALA A 14 -10.33 16.82 -0.11
CA ALA A 14 -11.60 16.28 0.35
C ALA A 14 -11.60 16.26 1.88
N THR A 15 -12.29 17.23 2.48
CA THR A 15 -12.64 17.27 3.90
C THR A 15 -13.81 16.32 4.17
N TRP A 16 -13.63 15.38 5.10
CA TRP A 16 -14.71 14.54 5.64
C TRP A 16 -15.36 15.25 6.84
N PRO A 17 -16.69 15.21 7.02
CA PRO A 17 -17.36 15.87 8.13
C PRO A 17 -17.33 14.99 9.39
N GLU A 18 -16.65 15.45 10.44
CA GLU A 18 -16.86 14.98 11.80
C GLU A 18 -18.07 15.71 12.41
N GLY A 19 -19.08 14.95 12.82
CA GLY A 19 -20.22 15.49 13.54
C GLY A 19 -21.18 14.41 14.03
N ARG A 20 -21.09 14.08 15.33
CA ARG A 20 -22.21 14.13 16.28
C ARG A 20 -21.77 13.73 17.70
N SER A 21 -22.03 14.64 18.63
CA SER A 21 -21.84 14.53 20.07
C SER A 21 -23.03 13.86 20.78
N ALA A 22 -22.69 13.10 21.83
CA ALA A 22 -23.37 12.92 23.12
C ALA A 22 -24.88 12.63 23.22
N SER A 23 -25.23 11.54 23.91
CA SER A 23 -26.27 11.61 24.94
C SER A 23 -25.91 10.71 26.13
N SER A 24 -26.00 11.33 27.31
CA SER A 24 -25.84 10.78 28.64
C SER A 24 -27.10 10.07 29.10
N ARG A 25 -26.96 8.91 29.75
CA ARG A 25 -27.92 8.42 30.73
C ARG A 25 -27.19 7.97 31.98
N THR A 26 -27.44 8.70 33.06
CA THR A 26 -27.03 8.38 34.43
C THR A 26 -27.99 7.33 34.99
N ALA A 27 -27.44 6.26 35.56
CA ALA A 27 -28.13 5.43 36.53
C ALA A 27 -27.12 5.13 37.64
N GLY A 28 -27.43 5.60 38.84
CA GLY A 28 -26.59 5.45 40.01
C GLY A 28 -26.55 4.01 40.51
N PHE A 29 -25.40 3.63 41.07
CA PHE A 29 -25.32 2.56 42.05
C PHE A 29 -24.25 2.93 43.08
N ARG A 30 -24.64 2.88 44.36
CA ARG A 30 -23.81 3.14 45.54
C ARG A 30 -23.06 1.85 45.92
N GLU A 31 -22.09 2.02 46.84
CA GLU A 31 -21.37 1.00 47.63
C GLU A 31 -20.17 0.35 46.91
N GLY A 32 -18.99 0.17 47.50
CA GLY A 32 -18.50 0.35 48.86
C GLY A 32 -17.19 -0.44 49.01
N ALA A 33 -16.19 0.17 49.64
CA ALA A 33 -15.06 -0.47 50.34
C ALA A 33 -14.02 -1.39 49.64
N ALA A 34 -14.12 -1.75 48.35
CA ALA A 34 -13.11 -2.61 47.69
C ALA A 34 -12.02 -1.85 46.87
N ALA A 35 -12.00 -0.52 46.89
CA ALA A 35 -11.27 0.28 45.90
C ALA A 35 -9.79 0.59 46.22
N LEU A 36 -9.33 0.41 47.48
CA LEU A 36 -8.01 0.91 47.88
C LEU A 36 -6.86 -0.06 47.57
N ALA A 37 -7.07 -1.38 47.67
CA ALA A 37 -6.03 -2.38 47.36
C ALA A 37 -5.79 -2.57 45.85
N THR A 38 -6.82 -2.31 45.02
CA THR A 38 -6.74 -2.40 43.56
C THR A 38 -5.96 -1.23 42.97
N SER A 39 -5.97 -0.05 43.61
CA SER A 39 -5.32 1.15 43.09
C SER A 39 -3.80 1.01 42.98
N ALA A 40 -3.14 0.42 43.97
CA ALA A 40 -1.69 0.27 43.99
C ALA A 40 -1.20 -0.80 43.00
N LEU A 41 -1.92 -1.92 42.88
CA LEU A 41 -1.61 -2.98 41.91
C LEU A 41 -1.86 -2.49 40.47
N VAL A 42 -2.96 -1.77 40.25
CA VAL A 42 -3.28 -1.14 38.95
C VAL A 42 -2.25 -0.07 38.60
N GLN A 43 -1.80 0.74 39.56
CA GLN A 43 -0.74 1.73 39.36
C GLN A 43 0.62 1.08 39.06
N ARG A 44 0.95 -0.04 39.72
CA ARG A 44 2.20 -0.81 39.51
C ARG A 44 2.18 -1.56 38.17
N LEU A 45 1.03 -2.09 37.77
CA LEU A 45 0.81 -2.69 36.45
C LEU A 45 0.84 -1.63 35.34
N HIS A 46 0.29 -0.43 35.56
CA HIS A 46 0.37 0.68 34.61
C HIS A 46 1.81 1.16 34.38
N THR A 47 2.62 1.22 35.43
CA THR A 47 4.04 1.62 35.33
C THR A 47 4.90 0.56 34.65
N LEU A 48 4.67 -0.73 34.92
CA LEU A 48 5.35 -1.84 34.23
C LEU A 48 4.91 -1.97 32.77
N ARG A 49 3.63 -1.72 32.46
CA ARG A 49 3.09 -1.66 31.08
C ARG A 49 3.73 -0.51 30.28
N ARG A 50 3.95 0.65 30.91
CA ARG A 50 4.65 1.79 30.27
C ARG A 50 6.13 1.53 30.00
N ARG A 51 6.82 0.71 30.79
CA ARG A 51 8.24 0.35 30.54
C ARG A 51 8.39 -0.70 29.43
N ARG A 52 7.47 -1.66 29.31
CA ARG A 52 7.48 -2.67 28.23
C ARG A 52 7.06 -2.11 26.86
N LEU A 53 6.25 -1.04 26.85
CA LEU A 53 5.85 -0.32 25.63
C LEU A 53 6.93 0.64 25.09
N LYS A 54 7.89 1.08 25.91
CA LYS A 54 9.00 1.94 25.44
C LYS A 54 10.00 1.21 24.55
N ARG A 55 10.20 -0.10 24.73
CA ARG A 55 11.04 -0.93 23.85
C ARG A 55 10.34 -1.29 22.53
N SER A 56 9.02 -1.46 22.54
CA SER A 56 8.23 -1.75 21.33
C SER A 56 7.97 -0.51 20.49
N ALA A 57 7.80 0.68 21.09
CA ALA A 57 7.69 1.93 20.33
C ALA A 57 8.98 2.28 19.56
N PHE A 58 10.15 1.91 20.07
CA PHE A 58 11.43 2.09 19.37
C PHE A 58 11.52 1.23 18.10
N LEU A 59 11.09 -0.05 18.20
CA LEU A 59 11.01 -0.93 17.04
C LEU A 59 9.97 -0.42 16.04
N VAL A 60 8.77 -0.03 16.47
CA VAL A 60 7.72 0.50 15.59
C VAL A 60 8.18 1.75 14.81
N ARG A 61 8.99 2.61 15.43
CA ARG A 61 9.56 3.80 14.76
C ARG A 61 10.67 3.47 13.75
N ALA A 62 11.32 2.31 13.87
CA ALA A 62 12.33 1.83 12.92
C ALA A 62 11.73 1.29 11.61
N TRP A 63 10.43 0.95 11.60
CA TRP A 63 9.72 0.46 10.40
C TRP A 63 9.05 1.56 9.58
N ALA A 64 8.93 2.78 10.11
CA ALA A 64 8.49 3.94 9.33
C ALA A 64 9.66 4.41 8.46
N GLN A 65 9.82 3.77 7.29
CA GLN A 65 10.87 4.13 6.33
C GLN A 65 10.61 5.56 5.82
N PRO A 66 11.54 6.52 5.99
CA PRO A 66 11.39 7.85 5.44
C PRO A 66 11.31 7.77 3.91
N PRO A 67 10.47 8.60 3.27
CA PRO A 67 10.03 8.45 1.88
C PRO A 67 11.13 8.61 0.81
N ARG A 68 12.39 8.82 1.20
CA ARG A 68 13.50 9.16 0.30
C ARG A 68 14.73 8.27 0.46
N ARG A 69 14.61 7.10 1.09
CA ARG A 69 15.74 6.14 1.17
C ARG A 69 16.00 5.49 -0.18
N VAL A 70 17.28 5.30 -0.48
CA VAL A 70 17.78 4.44 -1.56
C VAL A 70 18.29 3.15 -0.90
N PHE A 71 17.87 2.01 -1.43
CA PHE A 71 18.31 0.69 -0.96
C PHE A 71 19.39 0.14 -1.88
N ALA A 72 20.36 -0.59 -1.32
CA ALA A 72 21.46 -1.17 -2.06
C ALA A 72 21.57 -2.66 -1.74
N SER A 73 21.50 -3.51 -2.78
CA SER A 73 21.73 -4.96 -2.62
C SER A 73 23.22 -5.30 -2.50
N ARG A 74 24.09 -4.42 -2.99
CA ARG A 74 25.56 -4.49 -2.94
C ARG A 74 26.09 -3.08 -2.69
N GLU A 75 27.28 -2.99 -2.12
CA GLU A 75 27.98 -1.70 -1.93
C GLU A 75 28.33 -1.07 -3.29
N VAL A 76 28.20 0.26 -3.37
CA VAL A 76 28.49 1.06 -4.57
C VAL A 76 29.18 2.35 -4.13
N GLU A 77 30.36 2.62 -4.68
CA GLU A 77 31.08 3.87 -4.50
C GLU A 77 30.59 4.91 -5.52
N MET A 78 29.87 5.93 -5.03
CA MET A 78 29.23 6.91 -5.92
C MET A 78 30.22 7.92 -6.52
N ASP A 79 31.32 8.21 -5.83
CA ASP A 79 32.33 9.18 -6.29
C ASP A 79 33.04 8.72 -7.57
N GLY A 80 33.11 7.40 -7.81
CA GLY A 80 33.68 6.82 -9.03
C GLY A 80 32.72 6.77 -10.23
N VAL A 81 31.44 7.15 -10.05
CA VAL A 81 30.44 7.07 -11.13
C VAL A 81 30.51 8.32 -12.01
N GLN A 82 30.94 8.15 -13.27
CA GLN A 82 31.08 9.26 -14.23
C GLN A 82 29.83 9.54 -15.05
N VAL A 83 28.97 8.54 -15.23
CA VAL A 83 27.78 8.62 -16.09
C VAL A 83 26.60 7.97 -15.38
N VAL A 84 25.45 8.64 -15.45
CA VAL A 84 24.17 8.11 -14.97
C VAL A 84 23.22 8.01 -16.16
N GLY A 85 22.88 6.77 -16.53
CA GLY A 85 21.86 6.48 -17.53
C GLY A 85 20.48 6.42 -16.90
N TYR A 86 19.48 6.96 -17.59
CA TYR A 86 18.07 6.85 -17.20
C TYR A 86 17.30 6.08 -18.26
N ASP A 87 16.40 5.22 -17.80
CA ASP A 87 15.32 4.67 -18.63
C ASP A 87 14.11 5.62 -18.62
N LEU A 88 13.19 5.47 -19.59
CA LEU A 88 12.04 6.37 -19.73
C LEU A 88 10.82 5.82 -19.00
N ASP A 89 10.22 4.76 -19.53
CA ASP A 89 8.93 4.25 -19.09
C ASP A 89 9.03 3.60 -17.71
N TYR A 90 8.16 4.00 -16.79
CA TYR A 90 8.17 3.57 -15.38
C TYR A 90 9.44 3.96 -14.58
N THR A 91 10.36 4.74 -15.17
CA THR A 91 11.54 5.29 -14.50
C THR A 91 11.49 6.81 -14.40
N LEU A 92 11.53 7.53 -15.53
CA LEU A 92 11.31 8.99 -15.55
C LEU A 92 9.83 9.33 -15.73
N VAL A 93 9.12 8.54 -16.53
CA VAL A 93 7.69 8.72 -16.81
C VAL A 93 6.88 7.72 -16.00
N HIS A 94 6.21 8.23 -14.97
CA HIS A 94 5.29 7.43 -14.17
C HIS A 94 3.86 7.53 -14.71
N TYR A 95 3.37 6.42 -15.27
CA TYR A 95 2.00 6.33 -15.72
C TYR A 95 1.02 6.26 -14.54
N ARG A 96 -0.17 6.85 -14.71
CA ARG A 96 -1.31 6.59 -13.83
C ARG A 96 -1.81 5.18 -14.10
N LEU A 97 -1.28 4.20 -13.37
CA LEU A 97 -1.47 2.75 -13.60
C LEU A 97 -2.91 2.38 -13.95
N LYS A 98 -3.88 2.69 -13.08
CA LYS A 98 -5.29 2.33 -13.30
C LYS A 98 -5.87 2.86 -14.62
N ALA A 99 -5.48 4.07 -15.03
CA ALA A 99 -5.95 4.66 -16.28
C ALA A 99 -5.21 4.09 -17.50
N TRP A 100 -3.90 3.86 -17.37
CA TRP A 100 -3.07 3.32 -18.44
C TRP A 100 -3.42 1.85 -18.72
N GLU A 101 -3.40 1.00 -17.69
CA GLU A 101 -3.70 -0.43 -17.79
C GLU A 101 -5.15 -0.67 -18.24
N GLY A 102 -6.10 0.11 -17.73
CA GLY A 102 -7.49 0.02 -18.18
C GLY A 102 -7.67 0.34 -19.66
N LYS A 103 -6.92 1.32 -20.19
CA LYS A 103 -6.92 1.64 -21.63
C LYS A 103 -6.31 0.51 -22.46
N VAL A 104 -5.17 -0.03 -22.03
CA VAL A 104 -4.53 -1.18 -22.69
C VAL A 104 -5.46 -2.38 -22.68
N TYR A 105 -6.10 -2.68 -21.56
CA TYR A 105 -7.07 -3.77 -21.44
C TYR A 105 -8.21 -3.63 -22.46
N ALA A 106 -8.81 -2.45 -22.56
CA ALA A 106 -9.89 -2.19 -23.53
C ALA A 106 -9.43 -2.40 -24.97
N GLN A 107 -8.20 -1.98 -25.31
CA GLN A 107 -7.62 -2.20 -26.64
C GLN A 107 -7.34 -3.70 -26.91
N CYS A 108 -6.85 -4.44 -25.92
CA CYS A 108 -6.64 -5.88 -26.04
C CYS A 108 -7.98 -6.62 -26.22
N LYS A 109 -9.00 -6.26 -25.43
CA LYS A 109 -10.36 -6.81 -25.54
C LYS A 109 -10.93 -6.60 -26.95
N GLU A 110 -10.70 -5.42 -27.53
CA GLU A 110 -11.11 -5.09 -28.89
C GLU A 110 -10.42 -5.96 -29.95
N ILE A 111 -9.11 -6.19 -29.81
CA ILE A 111 -8.34 -7.04 -30.72
C ILE A 111 -8.86 -8.48 -30.69
N LEU A 112 -9.08 -9.03 -29.48
CA LEU A 112 -9.60 -10.38 -29.30
C LEU A 112 -11.01 -10.52 -29.90
N ARG A 113 -11.87 -9.52 -29.70
CA ARG A 113 -13.21 -9.49 -30.30
C ARG A 113 -13.15 -9.52 -31.83
N LYS A 114 -12.24 -8.76 -32.44
CA LYS A 114 -12.04 -8.76 -33.90
C LYS A 114 -11.51 -10.10 -34.44
N GLN A 115 -10.83 -10.88 -33.60
CA GLN A 115 -10.38 -12.23 -33.92
C GLN A 115 -11.47 -13.30 -33.74
N GLY A 116 -12.67 -12.91 -33.26
CA GLY A 116 -13.81 -13.81 -33.09
C GLY A 116 -13.88 -14.49 -31.72
N PHE A 117 -13.08 -14.06 -30.74
CA PHE A 117 -13.19 -14.57 -29.37
C PHE A 117 -14.39 -13.94 -28.63
N ASP A 118 -15.08 -14.73 -27.82
CA ASP A 118 -16.07 -14.22 -26.88
C ASP A 118 -15.37 -13.51 -25.71
N VAL A 119 -15.65 -12.23 -25.57
CA VAL A 119 -15.02 -11.35 -24.59
C VAL A 119 -16.03 -10.64 -23.68
N GLU A 120 -17.33 -10.89 -23.82
CA GLU A 120 -18.36 -10.11 -23.12
C GLU A 120 -18.22 -10.16 -21.60
N GLY A 121 -17.87 -11.32 -21.05
CA GLY A 121 -17.63 -11.51 -19.61
C GLY A 121 -16.34 -10.90 -19.05
N LEU A 122 -15.43 -10.42 -19.92
CA LEU A 122 -14.12 -9.91 -19.49
C LEU A 122 -14.23 -8.46 -19.00
N ASN A 123 -13.97 -8.25 -17.71
CA ASN A 123 -13.93 -6.93 -17.06
C ASN A 123 -12.52 -6.62 -16.52
N PHE A 124 -12.11 -5.36 -16.64
CA PHE A 124 -10.82 -4.91 -16.09
C PHE A 124 -10.92 -4.80 -14.56
N ASP A 125 -10.07 -5.54 -13.86
CA ASP A 125 -9.88 -5.45 -12.41
C ASP A 125 -8.38 -5.17 -12.12
N PRO A 126 -8.02 -3.97 -11.64
CA PRO A 126 -6.63 -3.61 -11.37
C PRO A 126 -6.04 -4.34 -10.15
N GLU A 127 -6.86 -4.97 -9.30
CA GLU A 127 -6.39 -5.66 -8.10
C GLU A 127 -6.23 -7.18 -8.34
N LEU A 128 -6.67 -7.69 -9.50
CA LEU A 128 -6.63 -9.12 -9.83
C LEU A 128 -5.21 -9.66 -10.04
N VAL A 129 -4.28 -8.82 -10.51
CA VAL A 129 -2.94 -9.24 -10.91
C VAL A 129 -1.86 -8.49 -10.15
N ILE A 130 -0.77 -9.20 -9.85
CA ILE A 130 0.45 -8.62 -9.28
C ILE A 130 1.62 -8.79 -10.25
N ARG A 131 2.66 -7.95 -10.11
CA ARG A 131 3.84 -8.04 -10.99
C ARG A 131 4.64 -9.33 -10.76
N GLY A 132 5.19 -9.87 -11.84
CA GLY A 132 6.06 -11.04 -11.84
C GLY A 132 5.32 -12.37 -11.61
N LEU A 133 4.09 -12.48 -12.10
CA LEU A 133 3.39 -13.75 -12.28
C LEU A 133 3.90 -14.45 -13.54
N VAL A 134 3.81 -15.78 -13.56
CA VAL A 134 4.15 -16.63 -14.70
C VAL A 134 2.88 -17.26 -15.26
N ILE A 135 2.72 -17.24 -16.58
CA ILE A 135 1.62 -17.89 -17.28
C ILE A 135 2.10 -19.26 -17.76
N ASP A 136 1.44 -20.31 -17.30
CA ASP A 136 1.57 -21.66 -17.85
C ASP A 136 0.69 -21.76 -19.10
N SER A 137 1.32 -21.72 -20.28
CA SER A 137 0.61 -21.80 -21.56
C SER A 137 0.02 -23.17 -21.87
N LYS A 138 0.46 -24.23 -21.18
CA LYS A 138 -0.04 -25.59 -21.40
C LYS A 138 -1.30 -25.86 -20.60
N LEU A 139 -1.33 -25.46 -19.33
CA LEU A 139 -2.46 -25.72 -18.42
C LEU A 139 -3.35 -24.49 -18.19
N GLY A 140 -2.93 -23.30 -18.62
CA GLY A 140 -3.68 -22.05 -18.45
C GLY A 140 -3.59 -21.46 -17.04
N ASN A 141 -2.65 -21.91 -16.22
CA ASN A 141 -2.48 -21.41 -14.86
C ASN A 141 -1.71 -20.08 -14.83
N ILE A 142 -2.04 -19.22 -13.86
CA ILE A 142 -1.25 -18.03 -13.52
C ILE A 142 -0.69 -18.24 -12.11
N VAL A 143 0.63 -18.33 -11.99
CA VAL A 143 1.29 -18.71 -10.73
C VAL A 143 2.38 -17.73 -10.31
N LYS A 144 2.60 -17.62 -9.00
CA LYS A 144 3.76 -16.93 -8.43
C LYS A 144 4.81 -17.98 -8.04
N VAL A 145 5.98 -17.90 -8.67
CA VAL A 145 7.10 -18.79 -8.40
C VAL A 145 8.20 -18.08 -7.64
N ASP A 146 8.94 -18.82 -6.82
CA ASP A 146 10.18 -18.34 -6.25
C ASP A 146 11.37 -18.51 -7.21
N ARG A 147 12.57 -18.11 -6.75
CA ARG A 147 13.80 -18.16 -7.58
C ARG A 147 14.22 -19.57 -7.99
N TYR A 148 13.66 -20.61 -7.36
CA TYR A 148 13.96 -22.02 -7.64
C TYR A 148 12.84 -22.67 -8.47
N GLY A 149 11.80 -21.91 -8.85
CA GLY A 149 10.68 -22.41 -9.64
C GLY A 149 9.59 -23.09 -8.81
N TYR A 150 9.63 -23.02 -7.48
CA TYR A 150 8.56 -23.59 -6.66
C TYR A 150 7.38 -22.64 -6.56
N VAL A 151 6.18 -23.19 -6.71
CA VAL A 151 4.92 -22.45 -6.52
C VAL A 151 4.69 -22.24 -5.04
N ARG A 152 4.49 -20.98 -4.63
CA ARG A 152 4.10 -20.63 -3.27
C ARG A 152 2.61 -20.29 -3.21
N LYS A 153 1.99 -20.61 -2.08
CA LYS A 153 0.58 -20.33 -1.80
C LYS A 153 0.40 -18.90 -1.31
#